data_AF-A0A9Q1R0E2-F1
#
_entry.id   AF-A0A9Q1R0E2-F1
#
_cell.length_a   1.000
_cell.length_b   1.000
_cell.length_c   1.000
_cell.angle_alpha   90.00
_cell.angle_beta   90.00
_cell.angle_gamma   90.00
#
_symmetry.space_group_name_H-M   'P 1'
#
loop_
_entity.id
_entity.type
_entity.pdbx_description
1 polymer ?
#
loop_
_entity_poly.entity_id
_entity_poly.type
_entity_poly.pdbx_seq_one_letter_code
_entity_poly.pdbx_strand_id
1 'polypeptide(L)'
;MGIALPQFMLDFSGASSDILLIWILGALLGSKQSYGCLHKAAEIMDIPVRRAGDEPLQELFKLEKSELNLDGRLLIQAHLLRKTDTFSSNLQQDYKHVLQLTPSLLEGLIKMATVPRTAKGHEKLLQLFRKLNLVRLLWMQAVPLSARKAGSGSSEGVASLLQLPHFSDAVIAKIAKKVRTLQNLQDMILQEHAELLSDVAGLSATEVQDVEKVLELMPRATIEVTCETEGEEGIQEGDIVTVQAWVTLRRANGLIATVPHAPYYPFSKGENFWFLLADANSNDVWFSESINFMDEAAAITTASTITEAKMEASGENMEEIAAAVKDAVAKVKSGCRLVLGKIQAPQAGTYNLNSHLMCAAWIGCDTKTTKNIEKEQSWKSRWSCG
;
A
#
# COMPACT_ATOMS: atom_id res chain seq x y z
N MET A 1 25.33 -4.66 2.66
CA MET A 1 25.38 -4.25 4.09
C MET A 1 24.15 -4.81 4.77
N GLY A 2 24.33 -5.86 5.57
CA GLY A 2 23.24 -6.53 6.27
C GLY A 2 22.71 -5.62 7.36
N ILE A 3 21.40 -5.37 7.35
CA ILE A 3 20.71 -4.72 8.47
C ILE A 3 20.74 -5.74 9.60
N ALA A 4 21.56 -5.49 10.62
CA ALA A 4 21.60 -6.33 11.80
C ALA A 4 20.20 -6.33 12.43
N LEU A 5 19.56 -7.49 12.48
CA LEU A 5 18.33 -7.66 13.23
C LEU A 5 18.60 -7.27 14.69
N PRO A 6 17.77 -6.39 15.29
CA PRO A 6 17.91 -6.05 16.70
C PRO A 6 17.89 -7.32 17.57
N GLN A 7 18.85 -7.42 18.50
CA GLN A 7 19.11 -8.63 19.29
C GLN A 7 17.88 -9.14 20.08
N PHE A 8 16.92 -8.27 20.39
CA PHE A 8 15.64 -8.67 21.02
C PHE A 8 14.76 -9.58 20.15
N MET A 9 15.01 -9.64 18.83
CA MET A 9 14.30 -10.52 17.90
C MET A 9 14.87 -11.94 17.80
N LEU A 10 16.11 -12.17 18.26
CA LEU A 10 16.79 -13.46 18.12
C LEU A 10 16.59 -14.41 19.32
N ASP A 11 16.13 -13.90 20.47
CA ASP A 11 16.09 -14.66 21.73
C ASP A 11 14.76 -15.40 22.03
N PHE A 12 13.81 -15.45 21.10
CA PHE A 12 12.51 -16.11 21.34
C PHE A 12 12.36 -17.41 20.55
N SER A 13 12.93 -18.48 21.09
CA SER A 13 12.73 -19.84 20.61
C SER A 13 11.35 -20.35 21.02
N GLY A 14 10.54 -20.74 20.03
CA GLY A 14 9.31 -21.51 20.22
C GLY A 14 8.04 -20.66 20.33
N ALA A 15 7.19 -20.76 19.30
CA ALA A 15 5.74 -20.52 19.34
C ALA A 15 5.20 -19.10 19.60
N SER A 16 5.96 -18.01 19.42
CA SER A 16 5.47 -16.66 19.80
C SER A 16 5.66 -15.51 18.80
N SER A 17 6.08 -15.73 17.54
CA SER A 17 6.13 -14.66 16.53
C SER A 17 4.75 -14.11 16.15
N ASP A 18 3.75 -15.00 16.11
CA ASP A 18 2.41 -14.65 15.66
C ASP A 18 1.66 -13.90 16.77
N ILE A 19 1.94 -14.25 18.02
CA ILE A 19 1.50 -13.49 19.21
C ILE A 19 2.18 -12.11 19.23
N LEU A 20 3.46 -12.01 18.83
CA LEU A 20 4.19 -10.73 18.79
C LEU A 20 3.63 -9.79 17.71
N LEU A 21 3.36 -10.30 16.50
CA LEU A 21 2.72 -9.50 15.45
C LEU A 21 1.27 -9.17 15.78
N ILE A 22 0.52 -10.07 16.41
CA ILE A 22 -0.83 -9.79 16.93
C ILE A 22 -0.77 -8.73 18.05
N TRP A 23 0.29 -8.68 18.86
CA TRP A 23 0.52 -7.61 19.83
C TRP A 23 0.89 -6.27 19.17
N ILE A 24 1.78 -6.28 18.17
CA ILE A 24 2.13 -5.09 17.36
C ILE A 24 0.88 -4.57 16.61
N LEU A 25 0.01 -5.46 16.12
CA LEU A 25 -1.21 -5.15 15.39
C LEU A 25 -2.39 -4.74 16.29
N GLY A 26 -2.53 -5.37 17.45
CA GLY A 26 -3.50 -5.01 18.49
C GLY A 26 -3.16 -3.65 19.10
N ALA A 27 -1.87 -3.36 19.21
CA ALA A 27 -1.35 -2.04 19.49
C ALA A 27 -1.75 -1.05 18.37
N LEU A 28 -1.47 -1.33 17.09
CA LEU A 28 -1.71 -0.41 15.97
C LEU A 28 -3.18 0.02 15.75
N LEU A 29 -4.17 -0.66 16.33
CA LEU A 29 -5.60 -0.43 16.01
C LEU A 29 -6.59 -0.24 17.17
N GLY A 30 -6.18 -0.24 18.46
CA GLY A 30 -7.20 -0.34 19.52
C GLY A 30 -6.96 0.26 20.91
N SER A 31 -5.76 0.67 21.33
CA SER A 31 -5.59 1.34 22.63
C SER A 31 -4.28 2.12 22.66
N LYS A 32 -4.02 2.91 23.72
CA LYS A 32 -2.85 3.79 23.97
C LYS A 32 -1.44 3.16 23.79
N GLN A 33 -1.33 1.95 23.25
CA GLN A 33 -0.11 1.15 23.07
C GLN A 33 0.41 1.08 21.62
N SER A 34 -0.31 1.61 20.62
CA SER A 34 0.03 1.64 19.17
C SER A 34 1.42 2.15 18.84
N TYR A 35 1.86 3.17 19.55
CA TYR A 35 3.14 3.82 19.33
C TYR A 35 4.33 3.05 19.93
N GLY A 36 4.08 1.94 20.65
CA GLY A 36 5.11 1.20 21.38
C GLY A 36 6.11 0.43 20.53
N CYS A 37 5.73 0.03 19.32
CA CYS A 37 6.59 -0.77 18.45
C CYS A 37 7.57 0.09 17.65
N LEU A 38 7.12 1.24 17.13
CA LEU A 38 8.01 2.27 16.59
C LEU A 38 8.95 2.82 17.68
N HIS A 39 8.43 3.07 18.89
CA HIS A 39 9.25 3.49 20.01
C HIS A 39 10.36 2.49 20.38
N LYS A 40 10.14 1.18 20.24
CA LYS A 40 11.15 0.15 20.55
C LYS A 40 12.18 -0.05 19.43
N ALA A 41 12.03 0.62 18.29
CA ALA A 41 13.08 0.61 17.28
C ALA A 41 14.33 1.28 17.88
N ALA A 42 15.47 0.59 17.87
CA ALA A 42 16.72 1.08 18.45
C ALA A 42 17.06 2.49 17.96
N GLU A 43 16.83 2.75 16.67
CA GLU A 43 17.07 4.03 16.00
C GLU A 43 16.18 5.17 16.53
N ILE A 44 14.98 4.88 17.05
CA ILE A 44 14.07 5.88 17.66
C ILE A 44 14.35 6.02 19.17
N MET A 45 14.88 4.99 19.82
CA MET A 45 15.29 5.04 21.24
C MET A 45 16.56 5.87 21.45
N ASP A 46 17.39 6.05 20.42
CA ASP A 46 18.59 6.89 20.47
C ASP A 46 18.27 8.41 20.49
N ILE A 47 16.99 8.80 20.30
CA ILE A 47 16.57 10.19 20.44
C ILE A 47 16.70 10.60 21.91
N PRO A 48 17.47 11.67 22.24
CA PRO A 48 17.73 12.05 23.62
C PRO A 48 16.44 12.53 24.31
N VAL A 49 16.10 11.88 25.42
CA VAL A 49 14.93 12.24 26.24
C VAL A 49 15.20 13.54 26.99
N ARG A 50 14.56 14.64 26.59
CA ARG A 50 14.79 15.96 27.21
C ARG A 50 13.71 16.23 28.24
N ARG A 51 14.04 16.13 29.54
CA ARG A 51 13.12 16.51 30.61
C ARG A 51 12.89 18.02 30.61
N ALA A 52 11.64 18.41 30.37
CA ALA A 52 11.05 19.71 30.69
C ALA A 52 11.59 20.93 29.92
N GLY A 53 10.75 21.52 29.05
CA GLY A 53 10.98 22.85 28.50
C GLY A 53 9.92 23.32 27.52
N ASP A 54 9.35 22.41 26.72
CA ASP A 54 8.49 22.81 25.60
C ASP A 54 6.99 22.77 26.00
N GLU A 55 6.42 23.96 26.19
CA GLU A 55 4.97 24.21 26.39
C GLU A 55 4.05 23.47 25.38
N PRO A 56 4.41 23.34 24.08
CA PRO A 56 3.64 22.55 23.10
C PRO A 56 3.57 21.06 23.42
N LEU A 57 4.66 20.48 23.93
CA LEU A 57 4.64 19.09 24.38
C LEU A 57 3.70 18.98 25.57
N GLN A 58 3.74 19.92 26.53
CA GLN A 58 2.83 19.88 27.68
C GLN A 58 1.35 19.94 27.30
N GLU A 59 0.96 20.68 26.26
CA GLU A 59 -0.42 20.65 25.73
C GLU A 59 -0.79 19.30 25.12
N LEU A 60 0.13 18.65 24.40
CA LEU A 60 -0.07 17.31 23.86
C LEU A 60 -0.08 16.23 24.97
N PHE A 61 0.73 16.40 26.01
CA PHE A 61 0.73 15.58 27.22
C PHE A 61 -0.60 15.68 27.98
N LYS A 62 -1.26 16.85 28.02
CA LYS A 62 -2.60 16.99 28.62
C LYS A 62 -3.66 16.14 27.91
N LEU A 63 -3.45 15.80 26.64
CA LEU A 63 -4.28 14.86 25.88
C LEU A 63 -3.96 13.38 26.18
N GLU A 64 -2.82 13.05 26.79
CA GLU A 64 -2.36 11.66 27.00
C GLU A 64 -1.83 11.40 28.43
N LYS A 65 -2.64 10.69 29.25
CA LYS A 65 -2.30 10.29 30.64
C LYS A 65 -1.38 9.05 30.73
N SER A 66 -0.12 9.11 30.29
CA SER A 66 0.84 8.04 30.63
C SER A 66 2.31 8.49 30.57
N GLU A 67 3.03 8.24 31.66
CA GLU A 67 4.48 8.43 31.78
C GLU A 67 5.21 7.22 31.18
N LEU A 68 6.01 7.42 30.12
CA LEU A 68 7.25 6.69 29.76
C LEU A 68 7.65 7.06 28.31
N ASN A 69 8.81 7.71 28.16
CA ASN A 69 9.44 8.21 26.91
C ASN A 69 8.48 8.72 25.83
N LEU A 70 8.01 9.95 26.03
CA LEU A 70 6.97 10.57 25.23
C LEU A 70 7.44 11.28 23.96
N ASP A 71 8.71 11.67 23.83
CA ASP A 71 9.15 12.62 22.79
C ASP A 71 8.89 12.10 21.37
N GLY A 72 9.34 10.88 21.04
CA GLY A 72 9.11 10.28 19.72
C GLY A 72 7.63 10.06 19.38
N ARG A 73 6.82 9.61 20.34
CA ARG A 73 5.38 9.34 20.10
C ARG A 73 4.59 10.63 19.89
N LEU A 74 4.89 11.65 20.69
CA LEU A 74 4.25 12.96 20.57
C LEU A 74 4.63 13.65 19.26
N LEU A 75 5.88 13.48 18.81
CA LEU A 75 6.33 13.95 17.50
C LEU A 75 5.53 13.32 16.35
N ILE A 76 5.33 12.00 16.39
CA ILE A 76 4.47 11.28 15.44
C ILE A 76 3.05 11.86 15.46
N GLN A 77 2.46 12.00 16.65
CA GLN A 77 1.07 12.44 16.76
C GLN A 77 0.89 13.89 16.28
N ALA A 78 1.81 14.77 16.65
CA ALA A 78 1.81 16.15 16.20
C ALA A 78 1.95 16.26 14.68
N HIS A 79 2.76 15.40 14.06
CA HIS A 79 2.85 15.29 12.60
C HIS A 79 1.50 14.92 11.98
N LEU A 80 0.86 13.86 12.46
CA LEU A 80 -0.43 13.39 11.95
C LEU A 80 -1.56 14.41 12.18
N LEU A 81 -1.42 15.29 13.19
CA LEU A 81 -2.34 16.38 13.48
C LEU A 81 -1.96 17.71 12.79
N ARG A 82 -0.86 17.75 12.04
CA ARG A 82 -0.32 18.95 11.38
C ARG A 82 -0.02 20.10 12.36
N LYS A 83 0.36 19.76 13.59
CA LYS A 83 0.69 20.71 14.68
C LYS A 83 2.19 20.77 14.93
N THR A 84 2.96 21.02 13.86
CA THR A 84 4.43 21.00 13.92
C THR A 84 5.04 22.39 13.99
N ASP A 85 4.30 23.44 13.63
CA ASP A 85 4.81 24.81 13.51
C ASP A 85 5.16 25.44 14.86
N THR A 86 4.64 24.87 15.95
CA THR A 86 4.88 25.32 17.32
C THR A 86 6.14 24.71 17.95
N PHE A 87 6.87 23.85 17.24
CA PHE A 87 8.03 23.16 17.81
C PHE A 87 9.27 24.06 17.93
N SER A 88 10.02 23.87 19.02
CA SER A 88 11.33 24.49 19.21
C SER A 88 12.32 24.02 18.14
N SER A 89 13.39 24.78 17.89
CA SER A 89 14.41 24.45 16.87
C SER A 89 15.05 23.07 17.09
N ASN A 90 15.18 22.64 18.35
CA ASN A 90 15.71 21.33 18.71
C ASN A 90 14.69 20.22 18.39
N LEU A 91 13.44 20.41 18.79
CA LEU A 91 12.37 19.45 18.52
C LEU A 91 12.07 19.31 17.03
N GLN A 92 12.28 20.37 16.24
CA GLN A 92 12.23 20.35 14.79
C GLN A 92 13.32 19.47 14.16
N GLN A 93 14.53 19.40 14.74
CA GLN A 93 15.58 18.49 14.27
C GLN A 93 15.20 17.03 14.56
N ASP A 94 14.75 16.75 15.78
CA ASP A 94 14.31 15.40 16.18
C ASP A 94 13.10 14.95 15.34
N TYR A 95 12.15 15.85 15.09
CA TYR A 95 11.02 15.63 14.18
C TYR A 95 11.46 15.25 12.77
N LYS A 96 12.40 16.00 12.17
CA LYS A 96 12.93 15.68 10.84
C LYS A 96 13.61 14.31 10.82
N HIS A 97 14.34 13.96 11.88
CA HIS A 97 14.97 12.65 11.98
C HIS A 97 13.94 11.52 12.02
N VAL A 98 12.89 11.64 12.84
CA VAL A 98 11.78 10.67 12.89
C VAL A 98 11.08 10.53 11.54
N LEU A 99 10.85 11.63 10.83
CA LEU A 99 10.27 11.60 9.48
C LEU A 99 11.14 10.86 8.46
N GLN A 100 12.46 10.91 8.57
CA GLN A 100 13.38 10.18 7.68
C GLN A 100 13.35 8.67 7.94
N LEU A 101 13.35 8.27 9.21
CA LEU A 101 13.49 6.86 9.60
C LEU A 101 12.19 6.06 9.43
N THR A 102 11.05 6.69 9.74
CA THR A 102 9.75 6.00 9.84
C THR A 102 9.36 5.25 8.54
N PRO A 103 9.52 5.80 7.34
CA PRO A 103 9.19 5.09 6.10
C PRO A 103 10.03 3.84 5.85
N SER A 104 11.32 3.86 6.22
CA SER A 104 12.23 2.72 6.08
C SER A 104 11.87 1.60 7.05
N LEU A 105 11.51 1.95 8.28
CA LEU A 105 11.03 0.98 9.28
C LEU A 105 9.71 0.31 8.82
N LEU A 106 8.76 1.10 8.33
CA LEU A 106 7.48 0.59 7.83
C LEU A 106 7.67 -0.31 6.60
N GLU A 107 8.58 0.05 5.70
CA GLU A 107 8.95 -0.80 4.55
C GLU A 107 9.52 -2.15 5.02
N GLY A 108 10.41 -2.14 6.02
CA GLY A 108 10.96 -3.36 6.61
C GLY A 108 9.87 -4.26 7.23
N LEU A 109 8.94 -3.66 7.99
CA LEU A 109 7.80 -4.37 8.56
C LEU A 109 6.89 -4.96 7.48
N ILE A 110 6.64 -4.23 6.40
CA ILE A 110 5.85 -4.70 5.26
C ILE A 110 6.54 -5.88 4.59
N LYS A 111 7.84 -5.79 4.31
CA LYS A 111 8.62 -6.88 3.71
C LYS A 111 8.60 -8.13 4.59
N MET A 112 8.75 -7.98 5.90
CA MET A 112 8.64 -9.12 6.84
C MET A 112 7.23 -9.72 6.88
N ALA A 113 6.20 -8.89 6.73
CA ALA A 113 4.82 -9.34 6.64
C ALA A 113 4.52 -10.08 5.34
N THR A 114 5.32 -9.92 4.28
CA THR A 114 5.14 -10.62 2.99
C THR A 114 6.05 -11.82 2.80
N VAL A 115 6.96 -12.12 3.74
CA VAL A 115 7.80 -13.32 3.63
C VAL A 115 6.93 -14.58 3.79
N PRO A 116 6.91 -15.51 2.81
CA PRO A 116 6.21 -16.77 2.95
C PRO A 116 6.81 -17.58 4.09
N ARG A 117 6.03 -17.84 5.14
CA ARG A 117 6.50 -18.56 6.35
C ARG A 117 6.32 -20.08 6.27
N THR A 118 5.51 -20.55 5.34
CA THR A 118 5.31 -21.97 5.07
C THR A 118 5.41 -22.21 3.57
N ALA A 119 5.73 -23.45 3.16
CA ALA A 119 5.73 -23.86 1.75
C ALA A 119 4.38 -23.63 1.05
N LYS A 120 3.30 -23.41 1.83
CA LYS A 120 1.95 -23.17 1.33
C LYS A 120 1.53 -21.69 1.34
N GLY A 121 2.31 -20.76 1.91
CA GLY A 121 1.98 -19.32 1.92
C GLY A 121 0.77 -18.90 2.78
N HIS A 122 0.18 -19.81 3.54
CA HIS A 122 -1.15 -19.64 4.17
C HIS A 122 -1.16 -18.95 5.55
N GLU A 123 -0.75 -17.70 5.65
CA GLU A 123 -1.04 -16.91 6.86
C GLU A 123 -1.79 -15.62 6.52
N LYS A 124 -2.63 -15.15 7.46
CA LYS A 124 -3.51 -13.96 7.43
C LYS A 124 -2.76 -12.62 7.32
N LEU A 125 -1.77 -12.57 6.45
CA LEU A 125 -0.81 -11.50 6.26
C LEU A 125 -1.42 -10.33 5.48
N LEU A 126 -2.48 -10.56 4.71
CA LEU A 126 -3.17 -9.50 3.97
C LEU A 126 -3.70 -8.41 4.90
N GLN A 127 -4.31 -8.79 6.03
CA GLN A 127 -4.85 -7.80 6.97
C GLN A 127 -3.74 -6.98 7.64
N LEU A 128 -2.63 -7.63 7.98
CA LEU A 128 -1.46 -6.98 8.55
C LEU A 128 -0.82 -6.02 7.56
N PHE A 129 -0.59 -6.48 6.34
CA PHE A 129 -0.07 -5.68 5.24
C PHE A 129 -0.92 -4.43 5.04
N ARG A 130 -2.25 -4.59 4.93
CA ARG A 130 -3.18 -3.47 4.73
C ARG A 130 -3.08 -2.43 5.84
N LYS A 131 -2.87 -2.86 7.09
CA LYS A 131 -2.69 -1.98 8.25
C LYS A 131 -1.36 -1.23 8.19
N LEU A 132 -0.26 -1.93 7.94
CA LEU A 132 1.06 -1.32 7.85
C LEU A 132 1.15 -0.32 6.69
N ASN A 133 0.63 -0.70 5.52
CA ASN A 133 0.57 0.19 4.36
C ASN A 133 -0.28 1.43 4.65
N LEU A 134 -1.40 1.26 5.35
CA LEU A 134 -2.20 2.41 5.79
C LEU A 134 -1.43 3.35 6.71
N VAL A 135 -0.75 2.83 7.74
CA VAL A 135 0.02 3.70 8.65
C VAL A 135 1.08 4.47 7.88
N ARG A 136 1.74 3.83 6.91
CA ARG A 136 2.66 4.50 6.00
C ARG A 136 2.00 5.61 5.20
N LEU A 137 0.81 5.38 4.65
CA LEU A 137 0.08 6.39 3.89
C LEU A 137 -0.34 7.58 4.75
N LEU A 138 -0.89 7.33 5.94
CA LEU A 138 -1.28 8.37 6.90
C LEU A 138 -0.09 9.21 7.34
N TRP A 139 1.06 8.56 7.53
CA TRP A 139 2.32 9.26 7.78
C TRP A 139 2.70 10.16 6.62
N MET A 140 2.76 9.62 5.41
CA MET A 140 3.16 10.38 4.22
C MET A 140 2.26 11.59 3.95
N GLN A 141 0.95 11.43 4.15
CA GLN A 141 -0.05 12.46 3.89
C GLN A 141 -0.36 13.35 5.10
N ALA A 142 0.31 13.11 6.25
CA ALA A 142 0.04 13.76 7.53
C ALA A 142 -1.47 13.82 7.84
N VAL A 143 -2.12 12.66 7.82
CA VAL A 143 -3.56 12.51 8.09
C VAL A 143 -3.77 11.78 9.42
N PRO A 144 -4.64 12.28 10.31
CA PRO A 144 -4.83 11.66 11.61
C PRO A 144 -5.54 10.32 11.52
N LEU A 145 -5.15 9.38 12.39
CA LEU A 145 -5.80 8.06 12.50
C LEU A 145 -7.29 8.16 12.83
N SER A 146 -7.73 9.22 13.52
CA SER A 146 -9.15 9.46 13.81
C SER A 146 -9.99 9.65 12.54
N ALA A 147 -9.41 10.14 11.44
CA ALA A 147 -10.09 10.33 10.17
C ALA A 147 -10.53 9.01 9.51
N ARG A 148 -10.02 7.87 10.01
CA ARG A 148 -10.41 6.52 9.59
C ARG A 148 -11.63 5.97 10.32
N LYS A 149 -12.10 6.63 11.38
CA LYS A 149 -13.30 6.17 12.10
C LYS A 149 -14.46 6.15 11.11
N ALA A 150 -15.08 4.98 10.96
CA ALA A 150 -16.26 4.80 10.13
C ALA A 150 -17.34 5.78 10.60
N GLY A 151 -17.67 6.75 9.74
CA GLY A 151 -18.80 7.65 9.93
C GLY A 151 -20.06 7.07 9.29
N SER A 152 -21.16 7.82 9.35
CA SER A 152 -22.47 7.45 8.81
C SER A 152 -22.42 7.20 7.28
N GLY A 153 -22.04 5.99 6.87
CA GLY A 153 -22.10 5.52 5.49
C GLY A 153 -20.77 5.40 4.71
N SER A 154 -19.59 5.50 5.34
CA SER A 154 -18.31 5.20 4.68
C SER A 154 -17.43 4.31 5.57
N SER A 155 -17.00 3.15 5.05
CA SER A 155 -16.13 2.19 5.74
C SER A 155 -14.68 2.66 5.85
N GLU A 156 -14.25 3.63 5.05
CA GLU A 156 -12.88 4.15 5.01
C GLU A 156 -12.70 5.50 5.74
N GLY A 157 -13.80 6.11 6.18
CA GLY A 157 -13.80 7.42 6.81
C GLY A 157 -13.53 8.55 5.82
N VAL A 158 -12.94 9.65 6.30
CA VAL A 158 -12.66 10.88 5.53
C VAL A 158 -11.17 11.07 5.23
N ALA A 159 -10.34 10.08 5.59
CA ALA A 159 -8.88 10.16 5.46
C ALA A 159 -8.40 10.40 4.01
N SER A 160 -9.08 9.84 3.02
CA SER A 160 -8.77 10.04 1.59
C SER A 160 -9.13 11.43 1.07
N LEU A 161 -10.00 12.18 1.77
CA LEU A 161 -10.33 13.56 1.43
C LEU A 161 -9.38 14.55 2.12
N LEU A 162 -8.94 14.24 3.35
CA LEU A 162 -8.00 15.10 4.08
C LEU A 162 -6.60 15.18 3.46
N GLN A 163 -6.22 14.27 2.55
CA GLN A 163 -4.96 14.36 1.82
C GLN A 163 -4.96 15.47 0.76
N LEU A 164 -6.12 15.99 0.37
CA LEU A 164 -6.23 17.08 -0.60
C LEU A 164 -5.82 18.42 0.02
N PRO A 165 -5.22 19.34 -0.77
CA PRO A 165 -4.88 20.66 -0.28
C PRO A 165 -6.15 21.42 0.12
N HIS A 166 -6.07 22.28 1.13
CA HIS A 166 -7.18 23.12 1.61
C HIS A 166 -8.39 22.36 2.20
N PHE A 167 -8.33 21.03 2.30
CA PHE A 167 -9.36 20.24 2.95
C PHE A 167 -9.15 20.19 4.47
N SER A 168 -10.16 20.66 5.20
CA SER A 168 -10.27 20.56 6.65
C SER A 168 -11.53 19.81 7.06
N ASP A 169 -11.62 19.37 8.31
CA ASP A 169 -12.83 18.71 8.84
C ASP A 169 -14.10 19.57 8.62
N ALA A 170 -13.97 20.90 8.70
CA ALA A 170 -15.05 21.84 8.45
C ALA A 170 -15.50 21.84 6.98
N VAL A 171 -14.56 21.80 6.03
CA VAL A 171 -14.85 21.70 4.59
C VAL A 171 -15.53 20.36 4.28
N ILE A 172 -15.00 19.27 4.83
CA ILE A 172 -15.54 17.92 4.63
C ILE A 172 -16.98 17.83 5.16
N ALA A 173 -17.26 18.43 6.33
CA ALA A 173 -18.60 18.48 6.89
C ALA A 173 -19.62 19.20 5.98
N LYS A 174 -19.20 20.24 5.25
CA LYS A 174 -20.05 20.96 4.29
C LYS A 174 -20.37 20.11 3.05
N ILE A 175 -19.37 19.41 2.50
CA ILE A 175 -19.53 18.63 1.25
C ILE A 175 -20.11 17.22 1.48
N ALA A 176 -20.17 16.74 2.73
CA ALA A 176 -20.61 15.40 3.11
C ALA A 176 -22.00 14.97 2.59
N LYS A 177 -22.85 15.94 2.20
CA LYS A 177 -24.16 15.68 1.58
C LYS A 177 -24.03 15.09 0.17
N LYS A 178 -23.04 15.54 -0.61
CA LYS A 178 -22.82 15.13 -2.01
C LYS A 178 -21.65 14.15 -2.13
N VAL A 179 -20.55 14.41 -1.42
CA VAL A 179 -19.31 13.63 -1.52
C VAL A 179 -18.97 13.02 -0.17
N ARG A 180 -18.81 11.69 -0.15
CA ARG A 180 -18.43 10.93 1.06
C ARG A 180 -17.14 10.13 0.90
N THR A 181 -16.68 9.93 -0.33
CA THR A 181 -15.47 9.20 -0.68
C THR A 181 -14.69 9.97 -1.73
N LEU A 182 -13.38 9.71 -1.83
CA LEU A 182 -12.55 10.27 -2.89
C LEU A 182 -13.06 9.85 -4.28
N GLN A 183 -13.53 8.61 -4.43
CA GLN A 183 -14.10 8.11 -5.68
C GLN A 183 -15.31 8.95 -6.12
N ASN A 184 -16.22 9.28 -5.19
CA ASN A 184 -17.37 10.12 -5.51
C ASN A 184 -16.94 11.50 -6.01
N LEU A 185 -15.87 12.07 -5.45
CA LEU A 185 -15.33 13.36 -5.91
C LEU A 185 -14.73 13.24 -7.32
N GLN A 186 -13.98 12.18 -7.54
CA GLN A 186 -13.27 11.90 -8.79
C GLN A 186 -14.18 11.52 -9.96
N ASP A 187 -15.39 11.03 -9.70
CA ASP A 187 -16.37 10.64 -10.73
C ASP A 187 -17.35 11.77 -11.07
N MET A 188 -17.30 12.90 -10.37
CA MET A 188 -18.09 14.08 -10.72
C MET A 188 -17.59 14.73 -12.02
N ILE A 189 -18.50 15.39 -12.73
CA ILE A 189 -18.15 16.21 -13.88
C ILE A 189 -17.48 17.52 -13.42
N LEU A 190 -16.56 18.05 -14.24
CA LEU A 190 -15.75 19.25 -13.93
C LEU A 190 -16.60 20.45 -13.46
N GLN A 191 -17.79 20.64 -14.04
CA GLN A 191 -18.68 21.73 -13.67
C GLN A 191 -19.25 21.57 -12.26
N GLU A 192 -19.77 20.39 -11.92
CA GLU A 192 -20.28 20.10 -10.58
C GLU A 192 -19.17 20.12 -9.53
N HIS A 193 -17.95 19.76 -9.93
CA HIS A 193 -16.77 19.81 -9.07
C HIS A 193 -16.42 21.25 -8.71
N ALA A 194 -16.39 22.16 -9.69
CA ALA A 194 -16.16 23.58 -9.47
C ALA A 194 -17.26 24.21 -8.58
N GLU A 195 -18.53 23.93 -8.85
CA GLU A 195 -19.67 24.41 -8.04
C GLU A 195 -19.60 23.88 -6.60
N LEU A 196 -19.23 22.61 -6.41
CA LEU A 196 -19.09 22.02 -5.07
C LEU A 196 -17.95 22.68 -4.28
N LEU A 197 -16.79 22.86 -4.91
CA LEU A 197 -15.61 23.39 -4.23
C LEU A 197 -15.70 24.90 -3.97
N SER A 198 -16.29 25.67 -4.89
CA SER A 198 -16.50 27.10 -4.72
C SER A 198 -17.73 27.41 -3.85
N ASP A 199 -18.93 27.04 -4.30
CA ASP A 199 -20.18 27.48 -3.68
C ASP A 199 -20.50 26.76 -2.36
N VAL A 200 -20.18 25.46 -2.27
CA VAL A 200 -20.51 24.65 -1.07
C VAL A 200 -19.36 24.65 -0.06
N ALA A 201 -18.14 24.38 -0.49
CA ALA A 201 -16.98 24.37 0.41
C ALA A 201 -16.52 25.79 0.78
N GLY A 202 -16.70 26.77 -0.10
CA GLY A 202 -16.28 28.15 0.09
C GLY A 202 -14.81 28.39 -0.24
N LEU A 203 -14.23 27.60 -1.15
CA LEU A 203 -12.83 27.75 -1.57
C LEU A 203 -12.69 28.84 -2.62
N SER A 204 -11.57 29.56 -2.58
CA SER A 204 -11.19 30.53 -3.60
C SER A 204 -10.80 29.85 -4.92
N ALA A 205 -10.86 30.59 -6.04
CA ALA A 205 -10.51 30.05 -7.35
C ALA A 205 -9.09 29.45 -7.42
N THR A 206 -8.13 30.01 -6.69
CA THR A 206 -6.75 29.48 -6.59
C THR A 206 -6.70 28.18 -5.80
N GLU A 207 -7.45 28.08 -4.70
CA GLU A 207 -7.51 26.86 -3.89
C GLU A 207 -8.19 25.72 -4.64
N VAL A 208 -9.25 26.03 -5.41
CA VAL A 208 -9.89 25.05 -6.31
C VAL A 208 -8.89 24.53 -7.34
N GLN A 209 -8.10 25.41 -7.95
CA GLN A 209 -7.08 25.00 -8.92
C GLN A 209 -5.99 24.10 -8.31
N ASP A 210 -5.59 24.35 -7.07
CA ASP A 210 -4.63 23.50 -6.36
C ASP A 210 -5.20 22.09 -6.13
N VAL A 211 -6.47 21.99 -5.74
CA VAL A 211 -7.16 20.71 -5.55
C VAL A 211 -7.22 19.93 -6.86
N GLU A 212 -7.60 20.59 -7.96
CA GLU A 212 -7.69 19.97 -9.29
C GLU A 212 -6.34 19.40 -9.74
N LYS A 213 -5.26 20.18 -9.62
CA LYS A 213 -3.91 19.70 -9.94
C LYS A 213 -3.53 18.46 -9.14
N VAL A 214 -3.90 18.40 -7.86
CA VAL A 214 -3.61 17.23 -7.01
C VAL A 214 -4.46 16.03 -7.42
N LEU A 215 -5.73 16.22 -7.77
CA LEU A 215 -6.59 15.15 -8.29
C LEU A 215 -6.07 14.60 -9.62
N GLU A 216 -5.54 15.44 -10.50
CA GLU A 216 -4.92 15.02 -11.75
C GLU A 216 -3.67 14.15 -11.55
N LEU A 217 -2.96 14.34 -10.44
CA LEU A 217 -1.77 13.55 -10.07
C LEU A 217 -2.10 12.19 -9.47
N MET A 218 -3.34 11.98 -8.99
CA MET A 218 -3.72 10.73 -8.33
C MET A 218 -3.82 9.57 -9.35
N PRO A 219 -3.20 8.42 -9.05
CA PRO A 219 -3.21 7.27 -9.95
C PRO A 219 -4.54 6.52 -9.90
N ARG A 220 -5.05 6.14 -11.08
CA ARG A 220 -6.07 5.11 -11.25
C ARG A 220 -5.42 3.89 -11.87
N ALA A 221 -5.48 2.76 -11.17
CA ALA A 221 -4.85 1.54 -11.63
C ALA A 221 -5.87 0.48 -12.06
N THR A 222 -5.47 -0.36 -13.00
CA THR A 222 -6.18 -1.58 -13.38
C THR A 222 -5.23 -2.75 -13.38
N ILE A 223 -5.77 -3.94 -13.13
CA ILE A 223 -4.99 -5.18 -12.97
C ILE A 223 -5.59 -6.23 -13.90
N GLU A 224 -4.73 -6.83 -14.72
CA GLU A 224 -5.06 -8.00 -15.54
C GLU A 224 -4.15 -9.14 -15.11
N VAL A 225 -4.73 -10.21 -14.55
CA VAL A 225 -3.96 -11.35 -14.03
C VAL A 225 -4.28 -12.61 -14.81
N THR A 226 -3.27 -13.36 -15.23
CA THR A 226 -3.36 -14.73 -15.72
C THR A 226 -2.56 -15.68 -14.83
N CYS A 227 -3.03 -16.93 -14.74
CA CYS A 227 -2.41 -17.99 -13.97
C CYS A 227 -2.39 -19.22 -14.87
N GLU A 228 -1.21 -19.69 -15.22
CA GLU A 228 -0.98 -20.71 -16.23
C GLU A 228 0.07 -21.71 -15.72
N THR A 229 -0.03 -22.98 -16.12
CA THR A 229 0.98 -24.02 -15.92
C THR A 229 1.81 -24.19 -17.19
N GLU A 230 3.10 -24.50 -17.04
CA GLU A 230 3.97 -24.75 -18.20
C GLU A 230 3.61 -26.11 -18.82
N GLY A 231 3.00 -26.11 -20.01
CA GLY A 231 2.80 -27.32 -20.83
C GLY A 231 1.54 -28.14 -20.56
N GLU A 232 0.64 -27.71 -19.67
CA GLU A 232 -0.62 -28.39 -19.37
C GLU A 232 -1.84 -27.45 -19.52
N GLU A 233 -2.97 -27.96 -20.03
CA GLU A 233 -4.23 -27.20 -20.11
C GLU A 233 -4.94 -27.05 -18.76
N GLY A 234 -4.43 -27.71 -17.70
CA GLY A 234 -5.01 -27.70 -16.36
C GLY A 234 -3.97 -27.48 -15.25
N ILE A 235 -4.46 -27.14 -14.06
CA ILE A 235 -3.64 -26.95 -12.85
C ILE A 235 -3.89 -28.11 -11.88
N GLN A 236 -2.90 -28.97 -11.67
CA GLN A 236 -2.96 -30.09 -10.72
C GLN A 236 -2.45 -29.68 -9.33
N GLU A 237 -2.60 -30.57 -8.33
CA GLU A 237 -2.04 -30.34 -7.00
C GLU A 237 -0.51 -30.46 -7.04
N GLY A 238 0.18 -29.46 -6.48
CA GLY A 238 1.64 -29.46 -6.42
C GLY A 238 2.35 -28.83 -7.62
N ASP A 239 1.62 -28.53 -8.71
CA ASP A 239 2.18 -27.88 -9.89
C ASP A 239 2.71 -26.49 -9.58
N ILE A 240 3.71 -26.07 -10.35
CA ILE A 240 4.20 -24.69 -10.32
C ILE A 240 3.33 -23.88 -11.27
N VAL A 241 2.50 -23.01 -10.69
CA VAL A 241 1.65 -22.09 -11.43
C VAL A 241 2.41 -20.78 -11.61
N THR A 242 2.55 -20.36 -12.86
CA THR A 242 3.09 -19.07 -13.23
C THR A 242 1.97 -18.03 -13.14
N VAL A 243 2.15 -17.06 -12.25
CA VAL A 243 1.27 -15.89 -12.11
C VAL A 243 1.86 -14.77 -12.95
N GLN A 244 1.10 -14.30 -13.94
CA GLN A 244 1.46 -13.16 -14.76
C GLN A 244 0.43 -12.05 -14.55
N ALA A 245 0.87 -10.85 -14.18
CA ALA A 245 -0.02 -9.71 -13.98
C ALA A 245 0.47 -8.47 -14.72
N TRP A 246 -0.41 -7.89 -15.53
CA TRP A 246 -0.23 -6.56 -16.09
C TRP A 246 -0.93 -5.55 -15.21
N VAL A 247 -0.15 -4.62 -14.64
CA VAL A 247 -0.67 -3.50 -13.87
C VAL A 247 -0.57 -2.25 -14.71
N THR A 248 -1.71 -1.66 -15.04
CA THR A 248 -1.77 -0.42 -15.83
C THR A 248 -2.08 0.74 -14.89
N LEU A 249 -1.32 1.82 -15.00
CA LEU A 249 -1.53 3.03 -14.21
C LEU A 249 -1.87 4.19 -15.14
N ARG A 250 -2.96 4.90 -14.83
CA ARG A 250 -3.46 6.06 -15.57
C ARG A 250 -3.68 7.25 -14.67
N ARG A 251 -3.53 8.45 -15.22
CA ARG A 251 -3.80 9.73 -14.58
C ARG A 251 -4.58 10.63 -15.53
N ALA A 252 -5.29 11.61 -14.99
CA ALA A 252 -6.02 12.57 -15.81
C ALA A 252 -5.06 13.44 -16.65
N ASN A 253 -3.87 13.74 -16.10
CA ASN A 253 -2.82 14.48 -16.81
C ASN A 253 -1.99 13.64 -17.81
N GLY A 254 -2.22 12.33 -17.89
CA GLY A 254 -1.47 11.43 -18.77
C GLY A 254 -0.04 11.08 -18.31
N LEU A 255 0.41 11.56 -17.15
CA LEU A 255 1.73 11.20 -16.62
C LEU A 255 1.74 9.78 -16.06
N ILE A 256 2.79 9.01 -16.37
CA ILE A 256 2.99 7.64 -15.90
C ILE A 256 3.75 7.61 -14.57
N ALA A 257 4.71 8.51 -14.40
CA ALA A 257 5.56 8.61 -13.23
C ALA A 257 5.57 10.06 -12.73
N THR A 258 5.26 10.25 -11.45
CA THR A 258 5.29 11.56 -10.79
C THR A 258 5.69 11.42 -9.33
N VAL A 259 6.14 12.52 -8.74
CA VAL A 259 6.30 12.64 -7.30
C VAL A 259 4.91 12.85 -6.69
N PRO A 260 4.54 12.10 -5.63
CA PRO A 260 3.27 12.30 -4.96
C PRO A 260 3.20 13.67 -4.27
N HIS A 261 2.00 14.25 -4.21
CA HIS A 261 1.77 15.46 -3.44
C HIS A 261 1.78 15.10 -1.95
N ALA A 262 2.85 15.51 -1.24
CA ALA A 262 3.01 15.26 0.19
C ALA A 262 3.70 16.47 0.85
N PRO A 263 3.00 17.62 0.99
CA PRO A 263 3.62 18.88 1.43
C PRO A 263 4.18 18.82 2.86
N TYR A 264 3.64 17.94 3.70
CA TYR A 264 4.08 17.74 5.08
C TYR A 264 5.25 16.75 5.21
N TYR A 265 5.70 16.15 4.10
CA TYR A 265 6.81 15.22 4.05
C TYR A 265 7.97 15.81 3.24
N PRO A 266 9.03 16.34 3.88
CA PRO A 266 10.06 17.14 3.21
C PRO A 266 11.12 16.33 2.45
N PHE A 267 10.95 14.99 2.34
CA PHE A 267 11.93 14.13 1.69
C PHE A 267 11.43 13.63 0.34
N SER A 268 12.37 13.45 -0.60
CA SER A 268 12.07 12.86 -1.90
C SER A 268 11.56 11.44 -1.71
N LYS A 269 10.39 11.14 -2.27
CA LYS A 269 9.85 9.78 -2.30
C LYS A 269 9.16 9.52 -3.62
N GLY A 270 9.47 8.37 -4.21
CA GLY A 270 8.77 7.84 -5.37
C GLY A 270 7.43 7.24 -5.00
N GLU A 271 6.57 7.15 -5.99
CA GLU A 271 5.33 6.39 -5.90
C GLU A 271 5.61 4.90 -6.19
N ASN A 272 5.41 4.06 -5.18
CA ASN A 272 5.57 2.61 -5.28
C ASN A 272 4.22 1.94 -5.06
N PHE A 273 4.04 0.77 -5.67
CA PHE A 273 2.86 -0.06 -5.50
C PHE A 273 3.25 -1.46 -5.05
N TRP A 274 2.32 -2.14 -4.40
CA TRP A 274 2.46 -3.54 -4.05
C TRP A 274 1.34 -4.33 -4.70
N PHE A 275 1.71 -5.29 -5.53
CA PHE A 275 0.79 -6.29 -6.05
C PHE A 275 0.74 -7.47 -5.09
N LEU A 276 -0.46 -7.91 -4.74
CA LEU A 276 -0.71 -9.05 -3.87
C LEU A 276 -1.77 -9.92 -4.53
N LEU A 277 -1.51 -11.22 -4.62
CA LEU A 277 -2.50 -12.23 -4.98
C LEU A 277 -2.88 -12.98 -3.70
N ALA A 278 -4.15 -12.95 -3.33
CA ALA A 278 -4.62 -13.54 -2.09
C ALA A 278 -5.89 -14.36 -2.30
N ASP A 279 -6.07 -15.42 -1.51
CA ASP A 279 -7.33 -16.17 -1.50
C ASP A 279 -8.43 -15.36 -0.78
N ALA A 280 -9.61 -15.32 -1.40
CA ALA A 280 -10.74 -14.54 -0.88
C ALA A 280 -11.31 -15.10 0.42
N ASN A 281 -11.20 -16.40 0.65
CA ASN A 281 -11.83 -17.07 1.78
C ASN A 281 -10.90 -17.04 3.01
N SER A 282 -9.63 -17.40 2.84
CA SER A 282 -8.67 -17.43 3.94
C SER A 282 -8.00 -16.08 4.21
N ASN A 283 -7.98 -15.16 3.23
CA ASN A 283 -7.18 -13.93 3.22
C ASN A 283 -5.66 -14.17 3.27
N ASP A 284 -5.23 -15.35 2.85
CA ASP A 284 -3.81 -15.67 2.75
C ASP A 284 -3.22 -15.07 1.49
N VAL A 285 -2.03 -14.48 1.60
CA VAL A 285 -1.30 -13.92 0.47
C VAL A 285 -0.44 -15.01 -0.14
N TRP A 286 -0.74 -15.38 -1.37
CA TRP A 286 -0.02 -16.44 -2.11
C TRP A 286 1.18 -15.89 -2.87
N PHE A 287 1.07 -14.64 -3.33
CA PHE A 287 2.14 -13.98 -4.08
C PHE A 287 2.12 -12.49 -3.81
N SER A 288 3.32 -11.88 -3.74
CA SER A 288 3.49 -10.45 -3.49
C SER A 288 4.71 -9.92 -4.22
N GLU A 289 4.56 -8.80 -4.93
CA GLU A 289 5.67 -8.13 -5.62
C GLU A 289 5.56 -6.62 -5.47
N SER A 290 6.69 -5.92 -5.32
CA SER A 290 6.75 -4.46 -5.34
C SER A 290 6.93 -3.96 -6.78
N ILE A 291 6.13 -2.98 -7.17
CA ILE A 291 6.11 -2.40 -8.51
C ILE A 291 6.55 -0.94 -8.42
N ASN A 292 7.48 -0.56 -9.30
CA ASN A 292 7.95 0.80 -9.46
C ASN A 292 7.67 1.28 -10.89
N PHE A 293 7.01 2.44 -11.02
CA PHE A 293 6.70 3.06 -12.30
C PHE A 293 7.77 4.06 -12.76
N MET A 294 8.70 4.46 -11.89
CA MET A 294 9.73 5.46 -12.17
C MET A 294 10.84 4.96 -13.11
N ASP A 295 11.13 3.65 -13.12
CA ASP A 295 12.18 3.06 -13.95
C ASP A 295 11.58 2.37 -15.19
N GLU A 296 11.39 3.15 -16.25
CA GLU A 296 10.88 2.65 -17.53
C GLU A 296 11.87 1.70 -18.21
N ALA A 297 13.17 1.97 -18.13
CA ALA A 297 14.19 1.17 -18.83
C ALA A 297 14.28 -0.25 -18.26
N ALA A 298 14.28 -0.38 -16.92
CA ALA A 298 14.22 -1.68 -16.27
C ALA A 298 12.90 -2.40 -16.62
N ALA A 299 11.77 -1.69 -16.60
CA ALA A 299 10.47 -2.29 -16.94
C ALA A 299 10.39 -2.78 -18.39
N ILE A 300 10.96 -2.05 -19.35
CA ILE A 300 11.05 -2.47 -20.75
C ILE A 300 11.88 -3.76 -20.86
N THR A 301 13.01 -3.82 -20.16
CA THR A 301 13.91 -4.97 -20.18
C THR A 301 13.21 -6.20 -19.62
N THR A 302 12.62 -6.07 -18.42
CA THR A 302 11.86 -7.14 -17.76
C THR A 302 10.70 -7.64 -18.63
N ALA A 303 9.90 -6.73 -19.19
CA ALA A 303 8.76 -7.11 -20.03
C ALA A 303 9.20 -7.81 -21.33
N SER A 304 10.27 -7.33 -21.96
CA SER A 304 10.80 -7.92 -23.20
C SER A 304 11.31 -9.34 -22.94
N THR A 305 12.17 -9.53 -21.94
CA THR A 305 12.76 -10.84 -21.62
C THR A 305 11.71 -11.85 -21.20
N ILE A 306 10.71 -11.47 -20.40
CA ILE A 306 9.63 -12.38 -19.98
C ILE A 306 8.76 -12.77 -21.17
N THR A 307 8.43 -11.81 -22.04
CA THR A 307 7.57 -12.08 -23.21
C THR A 307 8.30 -12.94 -24.22
N GLU A 308 9.57 -12.67 -24.49
CA GLU A 308 10.43 -13.48 -25.36
C GLU A 308 10.51 -14.93 -24.85
N ALA A 309 10.88 -15.13 -23.58
CA ALA A 309 10.97 -16.46 -22.99
C ALA A 309 9.62 -17.22 -23.01
N LYS A 310 8.48 -16.52 -22.82
CA LYS A 310 7.15 -17.13 -22.89
C LYS A 310 6.83 -17.60 -24.31
N MET A 311 7.05 -16.76 -25.31
CA MET A 311 6.76 -17.07 -26.71
C MET A 311 7.69 -18.18 -27.25
N GLU A 312 8.97 -18.17 -26.85
CA GLU A 312 9.92 -19.25 -27.16
C GLU A 312 9.47 -20.59 -26.56
N ALA A 313 9.02 -20.58 -25.30
CA ALA A 313 8.52 -21.79 -24.64
C ALA A 313 7.25 -22.35 -25.31
N SER A 314 6.44 -21.49 -25.93
CA SER A 314 5.27 -21.88 -26.72
C SER A 314 5.61 -22.37 -28.14
N GLY A 315 6.87 -22.25 -28.58
CA GLY A 315 7.32 -22.68 -29.90
C GLY A 315 6.93 -21.74 -31.05
N GLU A 316 6.63 -20.48 -30.74
CA GLU A 316 6.24 -19.46 -31.72
C GLU A 316 7.42 -19.06 -32.62
N ASN A 317 7.13 -18.50 -33.79
CA ASN A 317 8.18 -18.12 -34.74
C ASN A 317 8.87 -16.79 -34.37
N MET A 318 10.03 -16.51 -34.98
CA MET A 318 10.81 -15.30 -34.67
C MET A 318 10.08 -13.98 -34.98
N GLU A 319 9.18 -13.96 -35.97
CA GLU A 319 8.40 -12.77 -36.31
C GLU A 319 7.31 -12.49 -35.25
N GLU A 320 6.64 -13.54 -34.78
CA GLU A 320 5.63 -13.50 -33.72
C GLU A 320 6.25 -13.11 -32.37
N ILE A 321 7.43 -13.66 -32.05
CA ILE A 321 8.21 -13.27 -30.87
C ILE A 321 8.53 -11.77 -30.93
N ALA A 322 9.07 -11.29 -32.06
CA ALA A 322 9.41 -9.88 -32.23
C ALA A 322 8.19 -8.96 -32.14
N ALA A 323 7.04 -9.37 -32.69
CA ALA A 323 5.79 -8.65 -32.59
C ALA A 323 5.27 -8.58 -31.15
N ALA A 324 5.27 -9.70 -30.41
CA ALA A 324 4.83 -9.76 -29.03
C ALA A 324 5.73 -8.92 -28.10
N VAL A 325 7.06 -8.97 -28.29
CA VAL A 325 8.00 -8.12 -27.56
C VAL A 325 7.72 -6.64 -27.85
N LYS A 326 7.50 -6.26 -29.11
CA LYS A 326 7.17 -4.88 -29.47
C LYS A 326 5.88 -4.40 -28.80
N ASP A 327 4.86 -5.24 -28.75
CA ASP A 327 3.59 -4.94 -28.07
C ASP A 327 3.77 -4.83 -26.56
N ALA A 328 4.57 -5.70 -25.94
CA ALA A 328 4.91 -5.60 -24.52
C ALA A 328 5.64 -4.30 -24.20
N VAL A 329 6.60 -3.88 -25.03
CA VAL A 329 7.29 -2.59 -24.90
C VAL A 329 6.31 -1.42 -25.06
N ALA A 330 5.39 -1.48 -26.02
CA ALA A 330 4.37 -0.45 -26.19
C ALA A 330 3.45 -0.35 -24.97
N LYS A 331 3.05 -1.49 -24.38
CA LYS A 331 2.30 -1.52 -23.12
C LYS A 331 3.08 -0.83 -22.00
N VAL A 332 4.36 -1.14 -21.83
CA VAL A 332 5.20 -0.51 -20.80
C VAL A 332 5.27 1.01 -20.95
N LYS A 333 5.47 1.48 -22.19
CA LYS A 333 5.47 2.91 -22.54
C LYS A 333 4.12 3.60 -22.33
N SER A 334 3.02 2.85 -22.38
CA SER A 334 1.68 3.37 -22.10
C SER A 334 1.33 3.42 -20.61
N GLY A 335 2.24 3.02 -19.72
CA GLY A 335 2.04 3.03 -18.27
C GLY A 335 1.72 1.67 -17.67
N CYS A 336 2.04 0.58 -18.35
CA CYS A 336 1.89 -0.77 -17.81
C CYS A 336 3.18 -1.29 -17.19
N ARG A 337 3.08 -2.16 -16.19
CA ARG A 337 4.20 -2.91 -15.63
C ARG A 337 3.83 -4.39 -15.56
N LEU A 338 4.76 -5.23 -15.97
CA LEU A 338 4.61 -6.68 -15.95
C LEU A 338 5.16 -7.22 -14.64
N VAL A 339 4.35 -8.00 -13.94
CA VAL A 339 4.74 -8.78 -12.77
C VAL A 339 4.65 -10.25 -13.13
N LEU A 340 5.69 -11.00 -12.78
CA LEU A 340 5.76 -12.44 -12.97
C LEU A 340 6.16 -13.10 -11.66
N GLY A 341 5.44 -14.15 -11.29
CA GLY A 341 5.68 -14.93 -10.08
C GLY A 341 5.42 -16.40 -10.32
N LYS A 342 5.93 -17.24 -9.42
CA LYS A 342 5.63 -18.67 -9.40
C LYS A 342 5.06 -19.02 -8.02
N ILE A 343 3.93 -19.71 -8.01
CA ILE A 343 3.29 -20.23 -6.79
C ILE A 343 3.10 -21.73 -6.93
N GLN A 344 3.13 -22.44 -5.80
CA GLN A 344 2.79 -23.86 -5.80
C GLN A 344 1.26 -24.01 -5.70
N ALA A 345 0.68 -24.80 -6.59
CA ALA A 345 -0.74 -25.07 -6.61
C ALA A 345 -1.15 -25.79 -5.31
N PRO A 346 -2.15 -25.27 -4.56
CA PRO A 346 -2.66 -25.93 -3.35
C PRO A 346 -3.49 -27.18 -3.72
N GLN A 347 -4.13 -27.80 -2.73
CA GLN A 347 -4.97 -29.00 -2.92
C GLN A 347 -6.05 -28.82 -4.00
N ALA A 348 -6.63 -29.91 -4.48
CA ALA A 348 -7.72 -29.84 -5.46
C ALA A 348 -8.94 -29.09 -4.88
N GLY A 349 -9.44 -28.07 -5.60
CA GLY A 349 -10.58 -27.25 -5.19
C GLY A 349 -10.72 -25.97 -6.01
N THR A 350 -11.89 -25.34 -5.95
CA THR A 350 -12.13 -24.02 -6.56
C THR A 350 -11.57 -22.93 -5.63
N TYR A 351 -10.70 -22.06 -6.17
CA TYR A 351 -10.10 -20.97 -5.41
C TYR A 351 -10.50 -19.63 -6.00
N ASN A 352 -11.03 -18.75 -5.15
CA ASN A 352 -11.41 -17.41 -5.55
C ASN A 352 -10.25 -16.47 -5.22
N LEU A 353 -9.45 -16.12 -6.22
CA LEU A 353 -8.30 -15.25 -5.99
C LEU A 353 -8.68 -13.79 -6.16
N ASN A 354 -8.25 -12.98 -5.21
CA ASN A 354 -8.30 -11.53 -5.28
C ASN A 354 -6.90 -11.01 -5.57
N SER A 355 -6.78 -10.25 -6.65
CA SER A 355 -5.63 -9.39 -6.86
C SER A 355 -5.88 -8.04 -6.21
N HIS A 356 -4.93 -7.64 -5.38
CA HIS A 356 -4.89 -6.36 -4.70
C HIS A 356 -3.68 -5.58 -5.19
N LEU A 357 -3.90 -4.34 -5.62
CA LEU A 357 -2.84 -3.38 -5.84
C LEU A 357 -2.95 -2.30 -4.78
N MET A 358 -1.89 -2.14 -4.00
CA MET A 358 -1.86 -1.22 -2.88
C MET A 358 -0.89 -0.07 -3.16
N CYS A 359 -1.38 1.17 -3.10
CA CYS A 359 -0.54 2.35 -3.27
C CYS A 359 0.25 2.64 -1.99
N ALA A 360 1.51 3.03 -2.09
CA ALA A 360 2.35 3.41 -0.95
C ALA A 360 2.45 4.94 -0.73
N ALA A 361 1.75 5.74 -1.53
CA ALA A 361 1.79 7.20 -1.49
C ALA A 361 0.41 7.90 -1.36
N TRP A 362 -0.66 7.32 -1.91
CA TRP A 362 -2.00 7.92 -1.91
C TRP A 362 -3.01 7.07 -1.14
N ILE A 363 -3.87 7.73 -0.35
CA ILE A 363 -4.94 7.06 0.39
C ILE A 363 -6.17 6.91 -0.53
N GLY A 364 -6.72 5.71 -0.61
CA GLY A 364 -7.93 5.44 -1.40
C GLY A 364 -7.67 5.22 -2.89
N CYS A 365 -6.41 5.02 -3.29
CA CYS A 365 -6.02 4.64 -4.66
C CYS A 365 -5.70 3.13 -4.77
N ASP A 366 -6.13 2.32 -3.81
CA ASP A 366 -5.97 0.88 -3.84
C ASP A 366 -6.98 0.26 -4.82
N THR A 367 -6.55 -0.72 -5.60
CA THR A 367 -7.42 -1.44 -6.55
C THR A 367 -7.58 -2.89 -6.12
N LYS A 368 -8.81 -3.41 -6.19
CA LYS A 368 -9.10 -4.82 -5.97
C LYS A 368 -9.86 -5.37 -7.17
N THR A 369 -9.37 -6.47 -7.73
CA THR A 369 -10.04 -7.25 -8.77
C THR A 369 -10.15 -8.70 -8.32
N THR A 370 -11.29 -9.34 -8.58
CA THR A 370 -11.53 -10.74 -8.23
C THR A 370 -11.50 -11.57 -9.50
N LYS A 371 -10.73 -12.66 -9.49
CA LYS A 371 -10.70 -13.65 -10.55
C LYS A 371 -10.94 -15.03 -9.94
N ASN A 372 -11.95 -15.73 -10.46
CA ASN A 372 -12.18 -17.11 -10.07
C ASN A 372 -11.20 -17.98 -10.84
N ILE A 373 -10.47 -18.85 -10.13
CA ILE A 373 -9.72 -19.93 -10.74
C ILE A 373 -10.48 -21.20 -10.41
N GLU A 374 -11.20 -21.70 -11.41
CA GLU A 374 -11.79 -23.02 -11.33
C GLU A 374 -10.67 -24.03 -11.62
N LYS A 375 -10.30 -24.83 -10.63
CA LYS A 375 -9.56 -26.06 -10.90
C LYS A 375 -10.57 -27.10 -11.38
N GLU A 376 -10.36 -27.60 -12.57
CA GLU A 376 -11.12 -28.73 -13.08
C GLU A 376 -10.66 -30.00 -12.33
N GLN A 377 -11.60 -30.74 -11.71
CA GLN A 377 -11.36 -32.16 -11.47
C GLN A 377 -11.54 -32.87 -12.81
N SER A 378 -10.49 -33.12 -13.58
CA SER A 378 -10.64 -34.01 -14.74
C SER A 378 -10.68 -35.49 -14.27
N TRP A 379 -11.71 -36.22 -14.72
CA TRP A 379 -12.37 -37.37 -14.06
C TRP A 379 -12.04 -38.77 -14.66
N LYS A 380 -12.12 -39.79 -13.78
CA LYS A 380 -12.51 -41.23 -13.97
C LYS A 380 -11.60 -42.25 -14.71
N SER A 381 -11.12 -43.19 -13.87
CA SER A 381 -11.05 -44.67 -14.03
C SER A 381 -10.17 -45.30 -15.13
N ARG A 382 -9.11 -45.98 -14.69
CA ARG A 382 -8.62 -47.22 -15.33
C ARG A 382 -8.00 -48.18 -14.32
N TRP A 383 -8.84 -48.82 -13.50
CA TRP A 383 -8.61 -50.17 -12.98
C TRP A 383 -9.97 -50.83 -12.73
N SER A 384 -10.59 -51.32 -13.81
CA SER A 384 -11.42 -52.53 -13.74
C SER A 384 -10.70 -53.58 -14.57
N CYS A 385 -9.91 -54.42 -13.91
CA CYS A 385 -9.57 -55.73 -14.45
C CYS A 385 -10.48 -56.73 -13.73
N GLY A 386 -11.57 -57.09 -14.42
CA GLY A 386 -12.09 -58.46 -14.38
C GLY A 386 -11.47 -59.23 -15.53
#